data_AF-A0A654LWN2-F1
#
_entry.id   AF-A0A654LWN2-F1
#
_cell.length_a   1.000
_cell.length_b   1.000
_cell.length_c   1.000
_cell.angle_alpha   90.00
_cell.angle_beta   90.00
_cell.angle_gamma   90.00
#
_symmetry.space_group_name_H-M   'P 1'
#
loop_
_entity.id
_entity.type
_entity.pdbx_description
1 polymer ?
#
loop_
_entity_poly.entity_id
_entity_poly.type
_entity_poly.pdbx_seq_one_letter_code
_entity_poly.pdbx_strand_id
1 'polypeptide(L)'
;MNREPINEDINPIYLNVAITESILLACIKGSSFSEIEFHIPRIIPTSKAVLRKYMHHLINNSFISYNRIRKVYLIEANGWDLLYSIYSQRESLVSDYADLIIKVESNNYDLEYQDKRTGST
;
A
#
# COMPACT_ATOMS: atom_id res chain seq x y z
N MET A 1 -21.73 15.94 -27.44
CA MET A 1 -21.06 14.63 -27.27
C MET A 1 -20.74 14.50 -25.78
N ASN A 2 -21.59 13.78 -25.04
CA ASN A 2 -21.49 13.65 -23.60
C ASN A 2 -20.29 12.76 -23.28
N ARG A 3 -19.30 13.30 -22.57
CA ARG A 3 -18.21 12.49 -22.00
C ARG A 3 -18.75 11.90 -20.71
N GLU A 4 -19.06 10.62 -20.73
CA GLU A 4 -19.33 9.87 -19.50
C GLU A 4 -18.05 9.90 -18.64
N PRO A 5 -18.16 10.21 -17.33
CA PRO A 5 -17.02 10.05 -16.44
C PRO A 5 -16.68 8.57 -16.38
N ILE A 6 -15.42 8.25 -16.66
CA ILE A 6 -14.87 6.91 -16.46
C ILE A 6 -14.95 6.65 -14.97
N ASN A 7 -15.95 5.86 -14.55
CA ASN A 7 -16.00 5.27 -13.22
C ASN A 7 -14.85 4.25 -13.18
N GLU A 8 -13.64 4.71 -12.87
CA GLU A 8 -12.58 3.79 -12.45
C GLU A 8 -13.07 3.16 -11.15
N ASP A 9 -13.44 1.89 -11.28
CA ASP A 9 -13.99 1.02 -10.25
C ASP A 9 -13.30 1.30 -8.89
N ILE A 10 -14.05 1.89 -7.96
CA ILE A 10 -13.65 2.17 -6.57
C ILE A 10 -13.64 0.84 -5.81
N ASN A 11 -12.87 -0.12 -6.33
CA ASN A 11 -12.83 -1.46 -5.78
C ASN A 11 -11.88 -1.43 -4.58
N PRO A 12 -12.38 -1.81 -3.39
CA PRO A 12 -11.53 -1.90 -2.23
C PRO A 12 -10.38 -2.87 -2.49
N ILE A 13 -9.18 -2.45 -2.09
CA ILE A 13 -7.99 -3.29 -2.21
C ILE A 13 -7.91 -4.16 -0.98
N TYR A 14 -7.75 -5.46 -1.19
CA TYR A 14 -7.59 -6.45 -0.14
C TYR A 14 -6.14 -6.91 -0.07
N LEU A 15 -5.47 -6.63 1.05
CA LEU A 15 -4.09 -7.01 1.30
C LEU A 15 -4.02 -8.02 2.44
N ASN A 16 -3.33 -9.14 2.25
CA ASN A 16 -3.06 -10.09 3.30
C ASN A 16 -2.22 -9.42 4.40
N VAL A 17 -2.64 -9.60 5.66
CA VAL A 17 -2.00 -8.98 6.82
C VAL A 17 -0.57 -9.45 6.99
N ALA A 18 -0.28 -10.75 6.85
CA ALA A 18 1.06 -11.29 7.07
C ALA A 18 2.08 -10.73 6.06
N ILE A 19 1.69 -10.59 4.79
CA ILE A 19 2.53 -9.97 3.76
C ILE A 19 2.71 -8.47 4.05
N THR A 20 1.62 -7.77 4.37
CA THR A 20 1.64 -6.33 4.67
C THR A 20 2.52 -6.01 5.87
N GLU A 21 2.35 -6.73 6.98
CA GLU A 21 3.17 -6.59 8.18
C GLU A 21 4.65 -6.83 7.85
N SER A 22 4.95 -7.90 7.12
CA SER A 22 6.34 -8.24 6.76
C SER A 22 7.01 -7.11 5.96
N ILE A 23 6.27 -6.46 5.05
CA ILE A 23 6.78 -5.30 4.30
C ILE A 23 6.97 -4.10 5.23
N LEU A 24 6.00 -3.78 6.07
CA LEU A 24 6.06 -2.64 6.99
C LEU A 24 7.24 -2.77 7.96
N LEU A 25 7.45 -3.96 8.52
CA LEU A 25 8.59 -4.28 9.39
C LEU A 25 9.94 -4.09 8.68
N ALA A 26 10.05 -4.54 7.43
CA ALA A 26 11.27 -4.32 6.63
C ALA A 26 11.54 -2.83 6.42
N CYS A 27 10.49 -2.02 6.28
CA CYS A 27 10.59 -0.58 6.04
C CYS A 27 10.93 0.25 7.30
N ILE A 28 10.87 -0.30 8.52
CA ILE A 28 11.20 0.41 9.76
C ILE A 28 12.64 0.95 9.74
N LYS A 29 13.60 0.13 9.29
CA LYS A 29 15.02 0.51 9.21
C LYS A 29 15.44 1.02 7.83
N GLY A 30 14.51 0.99 6.88
CA GLY A 30 14.80 1.15 5.47
C GLY A 30 15.21 -0.18 4.82
N SER A 31 14.52 -0.57 3.76
CA SER A 31 14.88 -1.75 2.98
C SER A 31 14.75 -1.49 1.48
N SER A 32 15.68 -2.00 0.68
CA SER A 32 15.56 -2.01 -0.79
C SER A 32 14.50 -3.02 -1.24
N PHE A 33 14.01 -2.87 -2.48
CA PHE A 33 13.08 -3.86 -3.06
C PHE A 33 13.74 -5.26 -3.16
N SER A 34 15.04 -5.32 -3.48
CA SER A 34 15.78 -6.58 -3.57
C SER A 34 15.84 -7.33 -2.23
N GLU A 35 16.02 -6.61 -1.13
CA GLU A 35 16.01 -7.21 0.21
C GLU A 35 14.61 -7.71 0.57
N ILE A 36 13.56 -6.92 0.29
CA ILE A 36 12.16 -7.32 0.49
C ILE A 36 11.83 -8.58 -0.33
N GLU A 37 12.19 -8.60 -1.62
CA GLU A 37 11.98 -9.73 -2.52
C GLU A 37 12.74 -10.99 -2.09
N PHE A 38 13.91 -10.84 -1.47
CA PHE A 38 14.72 -11.96 -1.02
C PHE A 38 14.27 -12.54 0.33
N HIS A 39 13.80 -11.70 1.25
CA HIS A 39 13.49 -12.10 2.61
C HIS A 39 12.02 -12.53 2.79
N ILE A 40 11.06 -11.80 2.24
CA ILE A 40 9.63 -12.06 2.52
C ILE A 40 9.16 -13.42 1.96
N PRO A 41 9.48 -13.81 0.71
CA PRO A 41 9.04 -15.10 0.16
C PRO A 41 9.53 -16.34 0.91
N ARG A 42 10.59 -16.19 1.72
CA ARG A 42 11.13 -17.28 2.57
C ARG A 42 10.32 -17.53 3.82
N ILE A 43 9.55 -16.54 4.26
CA ILE A 43 8.68 -16.63 5.43
C ILE A 43 7.25 -16.88 4.96
N ILE A 44 6.81 -16.16 3.91
CA ILE A 44 5.46 -16.21 3.36
C ILE A 44 5.56 -16.42 1.86
N PRO A 45 5.21 -17.61 1.32
CA PRO A 45 5.30 -17.91 -0.10
C PRO A 45 4.58 -16.85 -0.95
N THR A 46 5.35 -15.98 -1.61
CA THR A 46 4.83 -14.82 -2.33
C THR A 46 5.65 -14.60 -3.60
N SER A 47 4.98 -14.30 -4.71
CA SER A 47 5.68 -13.99 -5.96
C SER A 47 6.17 -12.53 -6.01
N LYS A 48 7.22 -12.26 -6.78
CA LYS A 48 7.71 -10.89 -7.05
C LYS A 48 6.60 -9.96 -7.55
N ALA A 49 5.71 -10.47 -8.41
CA ALA A 49 4.60 -9.70 -8.96
C ALA A 49 3.60 -9.28 -7.87
N VAL A 50 3.29 -10.20 -6.94
CA VAL A 50 2.44 -9.91 -5.79
C VAL A 50 3.12 -8.89 -4.87
N LEU A 51 4.40 -9.05 -4.55
CA LEU A 51 5.13 -8.06 -3.74
C LEU A 51 5.11 -6.67 -4.38
N ARG A 52 5.33 -6.55 -5.69
CA ARG A 52 5.22 -5.25 -6.39
C ARG A 52 3.84 -4.63 -6.25
N LYS A 53 2.78 -5.43 -6.38
CA LYS A 53 1.40 -4.95 -6.20
C LYS A 53 1.18 -4.43 -4.77
N TYR A 54 1.65 -5.15 -3.76
CA TYR A 54 1.56 -4.71 -2.36
C TYR A 54 2.35 -3.42 -2.14
N MET A 55 3.61 -3.36 -2.59
CA MET A 55 4.43 -2.15 -2.49
C MET A 55 3.75 -0.94 -3.13
N HIS A 56 3.16 -1.12 -4.32
CA HIS A 56 2.41 -0.05 -5.00
C HIS A 56 1.26 0.45 -4.13
N HIS A 57 0.42 -0.45 -3.62
CA HIS A 57 -0.71 -0.05 -2.77
C HIS A 57 -0.25 0.61 -1.47
N LEU A 58 0.82 0.13 -0.86
CA LEU A 58 1.36 0.72 0.37
C LEU A 58 1.93 2.13 0.15
N ILE A 59 2.53 2.39 -1.02
CA ILE A 59 3.02 3.72 -1.38
C ILE A 59 1.85 4.67 -1.65
N ASN A 60 0.88 4.25 -2.46
CA ASN A 60 -0.23 5.12 -2.86
C ASN A 60 -1.13 5.52 -1.68
N ASN A 61 -1.18 4.70 -0.64
CA ASN A 61 -1.93 4.98 0.58
C ASN A 61 -1.06 5.57 1.70
N SER A 62 0.16 6.02 1.37
CA SER A 62 1.09 6.69 2.29
C SER A 62 1.45 5.86 3.53
N PHE A 63 1.45 4.53 3.42
CA PHE A 63 1.93 3.64 4.49
C PHE A 63 3.45 3.51 4.47
N ILE A 64 4.06 3.60 3.28
CA ILE A 64 5.50 3.63 3.07
C ILE A 64 5.85 4.68 2.02
N SER A 65 7.09 5.16 2.02
CA SER A 65 7.65 6.02 0.98
C SER A 65 8.94 5.45 0.42
N TYR A 66 9.34 5.94 -0.76
CA TYR A 66 10.62 5.56 -1.38
C TYR A 66 11.63 6.71 -1.28
N ASN A 67 12.70 6.51 -0.52
CA ASN A 67 13.83 7.42 -0.49
C ASN A 67 14.73 7.17 -1.70
N ARG A 68 14.68 8.08 -2.68
CA ARG A 68 15.43 7.95 -3.94
C ARG A 68 16.95 8.00 -3.76
N ILE A 69 17.45 8.74 -2.77
CA ILE A 69 18.89 8.91 -2.52
C ILE A 69 19.48 7.61 -1.99
N ARG A 70 18.84 7.04 -0.97
CA ARG A 70 19.27 5.82 -0.30
C ARG A 70 18.79 4.54 -1.01
N LYS A 71 17.87 4.66 -1.97
CA LYS A 71 17.22 3.56 -2.69
C LYS A 71 16.54 2.55 -1.76
N VAL A 72 15.91 3.05 -0.71
CA VAL A 72 15.20 2.24 0.29
C VAL A 72 13.77 2.73 0.47
N TYR A 73 12.89 1.81 0.85
CA TYR A 73 11.54 2.10 1.32
C TYR A 73 11.56 2.33 2.82
N LEU A 74 10.86 3.36 3.27
CA LEU A 74 10.75 3.75 4.67
C LEU A 74 9.28 3.72 5.09
N ILE A 75 9.03 3.34 6.34
CA ILE A 75 7.68 3.39 6.91
C ILE A 75 7.28 4.84 7.20
N GLU A 76 6.02 5.18 6.92
CA GLU A 76 5.41 6.48 7.18
C GLU A 76 4.51 6.43 8.41
N ALA A 77 4.01 7.59 8.86
CA ALA A 77 3.12 7.68 10.03
C ALA A 77 1.90 6.74 9.93
N ASN A 78 1.20 6.76 8.80
CA ASN A 78 0.05 5.86 8.58
C ASN A 78 0.46 4.38 8.61
N GLY A 79 1.70 4.07 8.21
CA GLY A 79 2.24 2.70 8.26
C GLY A 79 2.47 2.23 9.70
N TRP A 80 2.91 3.13 10.59
CA TRP A 80 2.99 2.85 12.02
C TRP A 80 1.60 2.60 12.63
N ASP A 81 0.61 3.42 12.29
CA ASP A 81 -0.76 3.25 12.76
C ASP A 81 -1.36 1.90 12.29
N LEU A 82 -1.05 1.50 11.06
CA LEU A 82 -1.44 0.21 10.52
C LEU A 82 -0.76 -0.95 11.26
N LEU A 83 0.55 -0.87 11.53
CA LEU A 83 1.25 -1.88 12.34
C LEU A 83 0.66 -1.99 13.75
N TYR A 84 0.37 -0.86 14.39
CA TYR A 84 -0.27 -0.84 15.70
C TYR A 84 -1.66 -1.51 15.67
N SER A 85 -2.44 -1.22 14.63
CA SER A 85 -3.76 -1.83 14.43
C SER A 85 -3.68 -3.34 14.23
N ILE A 86 -2.72 -3.81 13.43
CA ILE A 86 -2.45 -5.25 13.21
C ILE A 86 -2.12 -5.93 14.54
N TYR A 87 -1.23 -5.35 15.34
CA TYR A 87 -0.86 -5.94 16.65
C TYR A 87 -2.00 -5.94 17.65
N SER A 88 -2.76 -4.85 17.72
CA SER A 88 -3.92 -4.75 18.60
C SER A 88 -4.98 -5.79 18.25
N GLN A 89 -5.22 -6.03 16.96
CA GLN A 89 -6.16 -7.06 16.51
C GLN A 89 -5.66 -8.47 16.83
N ARG A 90 -4.36 -8.74 16.67
CA ARG A 90 -3.74 -10.03 17.01
C ARG A 90 -3.90 -10.38 18.49
N GLU A 91 -3.82 -9.40 19.38
CA GLU A 91 -4.05 -9.62 20.82
C GLU A 91 -5.52 -9.86 21.16
N SER A 92 -6.45 -9.38 20.32
CA SER A 92 -7.89 -9.46 20.55
C SER A 92 -8.60 -10.68 19.93
N LEU A 93 -8.02 -11.33 18.92
CA LEU A 93 -8.66 -12.39 18.14
C LEU A 93 -8.01 -13.77 18.36
N VAL A 94 -8.83 -14.81 18.51
CA VAL A 94 -8.42 -16.23 18.59
C VAL A 94 -8.21 -16.85 17.20
N SER A 95 -8.43 -16.09 16.13
CA SER A 95 -8.36 -16.55 14.74
C SER A 95 -6.92 -16.57 14.21
N ASP A 96 -6.67 -17.46 13.25
CA ASP A 96 -5.35 -17.61 12.65
C ASP A 96 -4.95 -16.35 11.88
N TYR A 97 -3.82 -15.76 12.28
CA TYR A 97 -3.33 -14.46 11.82
C TYR A 97 -3.07 -14.42 10.31
N ALA A 98 -2.78 -15.58 9.71
CA ALA A 98 -2.48 -15.72 8.29
C ALA A 98 -3.67 -15.39 7.37
N ASP A 99 -4.90 -15.50 7.88
CA ASP A 99 -6.14 -15.32 7.10
C ASP A 99 -6.70 -13.90 7.18
N LEU A 100 -6.10 -13.02 7.99
CA LEU A 100 -6.57 -11.64 8.12
C LEU A 100 -6.26 -10.82 6.87
N ILE A 101 -7.24 -9.99 6.48
CA ILE A 101 -7.19 -9.15 5.28
C ILE A 101 -7.41 -7.69 5.67
N ILE A 102 -6.56 -6.80 5.16
CA ILE A 102 -6.71 -5.35 5.25
C ILE A 102 -7.50 -4.89 4.03
N LYS A 103 -8.63 -4.24 4.29
CA LYS A 103 -9.38 -3.48 3.29
C LYS A 103 -8.84 -2.06 3.25
N VAL A 104 -8.30 -1.64 2.11
CA VAL A 104 -7.84 -0.28 1.88
C VAL A 104 -8.83 0.43 0.97
N GLU A 105 -9.36 1.56 1.43
CA GLU A 105 -10.28 2.42 0.68
C GLU A 105 -9.46 3.49 -0.04
N SER A 106 -9.53 3.52 -1.38
CA SER A 106 -8.82 4.51 -2.18
C SER A 106 -9.69 5.75 -2.39
N ASN A 107 -9.32 6.86 -1.75
CA ASN A 107 -9.94 8.16 -1.98
C ASN A 107 -9.06 8.97 -2.93
N ASN A 108 -9.42 9.03 -4.22
CA ASN A 108 -8.76 9.89 -5.19
C ASN A 108 -9.16 11.35 -4.94
N TYR A 109 -8.28 12.16 -4.33
CA TYR A 109 -8.43 13.62 -4.25
C TYR A 109 -7.82 14.36 -5.47
N ASP A 110 -7.32 13.66 -6.48
CA ASP A 110 -6.49 14.24 -7.54
C ASP A 110 -7.19 14.51 -8.89
N LEU A 111 -8.43 15.06 -8.90
CA LEU A 111 -9.05 15.56 -10.14
C LEU A 111 -9.90 16.83 -9.96
N GLU A 112 -9.28 17.92 -9.50
CA GLU A 112 -9.78 19.28 -9.80
C GLU A 112 -8.64 20.22 -10.22
N TYR A 113 -8.00 19.94 -11.36
CA TYR A 113 -7.32 21.00 -12.13
C TYR A 113 -8.25 21.44 -13.27
N GLN A 114 -9.01 22.51 -13.03
CA GLN A 114 -9.78 23.22 -14.05
C GLN A 114 -8.82 24.01 -14.94
N ASP A 115 -8.55 23.54 -16.17
CA ASP A 115 -7.94 24.35 -17.21
C ASP A 115 -8.98 25.35 -17.76
N LYS A 116 -9.01 26.56 -17.20
CA LYS A 116 -9.72 27.70 -17.79
C LYS A 116 -8.85 28.40 -18.83
N ARG A 117 -8.55 27.74 -19.96
CA ARG A 117 -8.09 28.42 -21.17
C ARG A 117 -8.62 27.71 -22.42
N THR A 118 -9.69 28.25 -22.99
CA THR A 118 -9.74 28.78 -24.36
C THR A 118 -11.21 29.05 -24.75
N GLY A 119 -11.50 30.33 -24.94
CA GLY A 119 -12.79 30.84 -25.41
C GLY A 119 -12.61 32.29 -25.82
N SER A 120 -11.90 32.50 -26.94
CA SER A 120 -11.90 33.78 -27.66
C SER A 120 -11.56 33.51 -29.12
N THR A 121 -12.62 33.36 -29.91
CA THR A 121 -12.72 33.82 -31.30
C THR A 121 -14.17 34.16 -31.53
#